data_AF-A0AAU5WYW3-F1
#
_entry.id   AF-A0AAU5WYW3-F1
#
_cell.length_a   1.000
_cell.length_b   1.000
_cell.length_c   1.000
_cell.angle_alpha   90.00
_cell.angle_beta   90.00
_cell.angle_gamma   90.00
#
_symmetry.space_group_name_H-M   'P 1'
#
loop_
_entity.id
_entity.type
_entity.pdbx_description
1 polymer ?
#
loop_
_entity_poly.entity_id
_entity_poly.type
_entity_poly.pdbx_seq_one_letter_code
_entity_poly.pdbx_strand_id
1 'polypeptide(L)'
;MSNIFTDFIRVYAQPGRRIHEVEAQWIAWTLLGPDGSYWVPVHIRCGPEGSYAEIQYGSGKSPDIVDFCENHVGYWRYSTIWGRHFNEGGDQDVIWQENVNDGPRRFCRYGFDEVRVTTVDGRPPTPPEAPWQRRPDGSWRLEVAGSYRTGNDRSADVGPCATPTTDLQDPDPDALPLSTPTTPTIGDEETTAIDPPWLAALTGGESAASLIEYRWRGRLVHRASFQVMERYYETTPDWHHRSADHWDNCLDPDFLRFTGATDLLAAEKTYERDRRDWEAATWYHRR
;
A
#
# COMPACT_ATOMS: atom_id res chain seq x y z
N MET A 1 5.65 3.41 23.53
CA MET A 1 5.24 4.17 22.34
C MET A 1 3.94 3.55 21.85
N SER A 2 2.98 4.35 21.38
CA SER A 2 1.74 3.81 20.82
C SER A 2 2.02 3.45 19.37
N ASN A 3 1.65 2.25 18.92
CA ASN A 3 1.80 1.87 17.53
C ASN A 3 0.94 2.79 16.64
N ILE A 4 1.54 3.30 15.57
CA ILE A 4 0.87 4.00 14.48
C ILE A 4 0.22 2.94 13.58
N PHE A 5 -1.08 3.08 13.32
CA PHE A 5 -1.80 2.25 12.37
C PHE A 5 -2.21 3.12 11.21
N THR A 6 -1.72 2.84 10.00
CA THR A 6 -2.21 3.53 8.80
C THR A 6 -3.35 2.72 8.20
N ASP A 7 -4.56 3.27 8.23
CA ASP A 7 -5.74 2.69 7.60
C ASP A 7 -6.02 3.32 6.23
N PHE A 8 -6.34 2.47 5.27
CA PHE A 8 -6.91 2.83 3.98
C PHE A 8 -8.27 2.18 3.87
N ILE A 9 -9.32 2.99 3.89
CA ILE A 9 -10.72 2.55 3.86
C ILE A 9 -11.33 2.89 2.52
N ARG A 10 -12.14 1.97 1.98
CA ARG A 10 -13.00 2.22 0.82
C ARG A 10 -14.43 1.77 1.13
N VAL A 11 -15.34 2.73 1.21
CA VAL A 11 -16.78 2.52 1.44
C VAL A 11 -17.51 2.58 0.11
N TYR A 12 -18.25 1.54 -0.25
CA TYR A 12 -18.99 1.48 -1.51
C TYR A 12 -20.46 1.87 -1.32
N ALA A 13 -20.98 2.67 -2.24
CA ALA A 13 -22.39 3.04 -2.29
C ALA A 13 -23.24 1.82 -2.66
N GLN A 14 -24.47 1.75 -2.13
CA GLN A 14 -25.47 0.80 -2.62
C GLN A 14 -25.73 0.99 -4.13
N PRO A 15 -26.11 -0.06 -4.89
CA PRO A 15 -26.47 0.07 -6.29
C PRO A 15 -27.53 1.17 -6.52
N GLY A 16 -27.24 2.07 -7.48
CA GLY A 16 -28.10 3.22 -7.78
C GLY A 16 -27.99 4.40 -6.79
N ARG A 17 -27.13 4.31 -5.78
CA ARG A 17 -26.74 5.42 -4.90
C ARG A 17 -25.38 5.99 -5.29
N ARG A 18 -25.09 7.16 -4.75
CA ARG A 18 -23.83 7.88 -4.95
C ARG A 18 -23.42 8.50 -3.62
N ILE A 19 -22.13 8.43 -3.33
CA ILE A 19 -21.48 9.14 -2.23
C ILE A 19 -20.97 10.47 -2.77
N HIS A 20 -21.47 11.57 -2.22
CA HIS A 20 -21.01 12.92 -2.56
C HIS A 20 -19.86 13.36 -1.64
N GLU A 21 -19.15 14.41 -2.00
CA GLU A 21 -18.00 14.91 -1.22
C GLU A 21 -18.35 15.21 0.24
N VAL A 22 -19.49 15.85 0.50
CA VAL A 22 -19.97 16.14 1.87
C VAL A 22 -20.22 14.84 2.66
N GLU A 23 -20.74 13.81 2.00
CA GLU A 23 -20.96 12.51 2.62
C GLU A 23 -19.64 11.76 2.85
N ALA A 24 -18.68 11.84 1.92
CA ALA A 24 -17.34 11.28 2.11
C ALA A 24 -16.61 11.96 3.30
N GLN A 25 -16.77 13.26 3.47
CA GLN A 25 -16.28 13.98 4.66
C GLN A 25 -16.98 13.50 5.93
N TRP A 26 -18.29 13.33 5.92
CA TRP A 26 -19.03 12.79 7.05
C TRP A 26 -18.56 11.36 7.42
N ILE A 27 -18.32 10.50 6.43
CA ILE A 27 -17.75 9.16 6.66
C ILE A 27 -16.38 9.30 7.33
N ALA A 28 -15.49 10.13 6.78
CA ALA A 28 -14.16 10.34 7.34
C ALA A 28 -14.20 10.84 8.79
N TRP A 29 -15.01 11.86 9.10
CA TRP A 29 -15.18 12.36 10.46
C TRP A 29 -15.76 11.32 11.42
N THR A 30 -16.63 10.44 10.93
CA THR A 30 -17.16 9.33 11.74
C THR A 30 -16.07 8.32 12.05
N LEU A 31 -15.21 7.98 11.08
CA LEU A 31 -14.12 7.02 11.25
C LEU A 31 -12.97 7.56 12.13
N LEU A 32 -12.71 8.87 12.05
CA LEU A 32 -11.68 9.55 12.84
C LEU A 32 -12.07 9.69 14.33
N GLY A 33 -13.37 9.78 14.61
CA GLY A 33 -13.87 10.07 15.95
C GLY A 33 -13.44 11.46 16.45
N PRO A 34 -13.54 11.71 17.77
CA PRO A 34 -13.18 13.00 18.38
C PRO A 34 -11.66 13.24 18.45
N ASP A 35 -10.85 12.19 18.36
CA ASP A 35 -9.39 12.25 18.57
C ASP A 35 -8.62 12.59 17.29
N GLY A 36 -9.25 12.41 16.12
CA GLY A 36 -8.62 12.63 14.84
C GLY A 36 -7.64 11.52 14.45
N SER A 37 -6.76 11.84 13.51
CA SER A 37 -5.79 10.90 12.94
C SER A 37 -4.45 10.98 13.69
N TYR A 38 -3.93 9.82 14.07
CA TYR A 38 -2.67 9.72 14.81
C TYR A 38 -1.47 9.65 13.86
N TRP A 39 -0.75 10.77 13.71
CA TRP A 39 0.50 10.90 12.91
C TRP A 39 0.38 10.51 11.45
N VAL A 40 -0.83 10.41 10.89
CA VAL A 40 -1.05 10.09 9.48
C VAL A 40 -1.91 11.19 8.86
N PRO A 41 -1.56 11.73 7.68
CA PRO A 41 -2.40 12.66 6.95
C PRO A 41 -3.79 12.09 6.67
N VAL A 42 -4.83 12.91 6.86
CA VAL A 42 -6.17 12.51 6.45
C VAL A 42 -6.39 12.84 4.98
N HIS A 43 -6.65 11.83 4.18
CA HIS A 43 -6.99 12.00 2.76
C HIS A 43 -8.39 11.45 2.47
N ILE A 44 -9.18 12.19 1.70
CA ILE A 44 -10.56 11.84 1.34
C ILE A 44 -10.73 12.00 -0.16
N ARG A 45 -11.25 10.96 -0.82
CA ARG A 45 -11.51 11.00 -2.27
C ARG A 45 -12.79 10.25 -2.62
N CYS A 46 -13.62 10.85 -3.47
CA CYS A 46 -14.73 10.13 -4.09
C CYS A 46 -14.25 9.38 -5.34
N GLY A 47 -14.73 8.16 -5.49
CA GLY A 47 -14.57 7.37 -6.71
C GLY A 47 -15.37 7.97 -7.88
N PRO A 48 -15.16 7.44 -9.10
CA PRO A 48 -15.93 7.83 -10.27
C PRO A 48 -17.44 7.78 -10.01
N GLU A 49 -18.13 8.85 -10.36
CA GLU A 49 -19.58 9.02 -10.13
C GLU A 49 -20.06 8.84 -8.68
N GLY A 50 -19.16 8.87 -7.69
CA GLY A 50 -19.49 8.61 -6.30
C GLY A 50 -19.79 7.14 -5.99
N SER A 51 -19.25 6.20 -6.79
CA SER A 51 -19.43 4.75 -6.54
C SER A 51 -18.85 4.28 -5.20
N TYR A 52 -17.83 4.98 -4.71
CA TYR A 52 -17.21 4.74 -3.41
C TYR A 52 -16.62 6.04 -2.84
N ALA A 53 -16.33 6.05 -1.54
CA ALA A 53 -15.43 7.00 -0.90
C ALA A 53 -14.18 6.26 -0.39
N GLU A 54 -13.02 6.89 -0.57
CA GLU A 54 -11.75 6.45 -0.01
C GLU A 54 -11.32 7.40 1.09
N ILE A 55 -10.88 6.82 2.20
CA ILE A 55 -10.41 7.55 3.37
C ILE A 55 -9.08 6.94 3.80
N GLN A 56 -8.08 7.77 4.03
CA GLN A 56 -6.84 7.37 4.72
C GLN A 56 -6.75 8.12 6.04
N TYR A 57 -6.33 7.44 7.10
CA TYR A 57 -6.06 8.04 8.40
C TYR A 57 -5.24 7.12 9.30
N GLY A 58 -4.79 7.67 10.41
CA GLY A 58 -4.01 7.02 11.45
C GLY A 58 -4.94 6.56 12.56
N SER A 59 -5.27 5.28 12.63
CA SER A 59 -6.35 4.77 13.49
C SER A 59 -5.92 4.41 14.91
N GLY A 60 -4.81 4.99 15.38
CA GLY A 60 -4.01 4.73 16.61
C GLY A 60 -4.68 4.24 17.90
N LYS A 61 -6.03 4.22 18.00
CA LYS A 61 -6.88 3.52 18.98
C LYS A 61 -8.40 3.57 18.68
N SER A 62 -8.86 3.98 17.49
CA SER A 62 -10.29 4.26 17.28
C SER A 62 -11.13 2.98 17.13
N PRO A 63 -12.15 2.75 17.99
CA PRO A 63 -13.15 1.70 17.79
C PRO A 63 -14.18 2.08 16.72
N ASP A 64 -14.21 3.33 16.24
CA ASP A 64 -15.32 3.90 15.48
C ASP A 64 -15.51 3.22 14.12
N ILE A 65 -14.47 2.57 13.60
CA ILE A 65 -14.60 1.77 12.38
C ILE A 65 -15.49 0.54 12.59
N VAL A 66 -15.46 -0.09 13.76
CA VAL A 66 -16.33 -1.22 14.11
C VAL A 66 -17.77 -0.73 14.14
N ASP A 67 -18.01 0.35 14.89
CA ASP A 67 -19.34 0.97 15.01
C ASP A 67 -19.86 1.43 13.64
N PHE A 68 -18.99 1.98 12.78
CA PHE A 68 -19.37 2.36 11.43
C PHE A 68 -19.81 1.16 10.59
N CYS A 69 -19.05 0.05 10.65
CA CYS A 69 -19.40 -1.18 9.96
C CYS A 69 -20.78 -1.69 10.41
N GLU A 70 -20.99 -1.81 11.72
CA GLU A 70 -22.22 -2.37 12.31
C GLU A 70 -23.47 -1.52 12.05
N ASN A 71 -23.33 -0.20 11.99
CA ASN A 71 -24.46 0.73 11.91
C ASN A 71 -24.77 1.23 10.49
N HIS A 72 -23.80 1.15 9.56
CA HIS A 72 -23.95 1.79 8.25
C HIS A 72 -23.73 0.87 7.05
N VAL A 73 -22.99 -0.23 7.18
CA VAL A 73 -22.71 -1.15 6.08
C VAL A 73 -23.76 -2.26 5.99
N GLY A 74 -24.16 -2.62 4.77
CA GLY A 74 -25.21 -3.62 4.54
C GLY A 74 -26.64 -3.09 4.66
N TYR A 75 -26.80 -1.82 5.05
CA TYR A 75 -28.10 -1.13 5.10
C TYR A 75 -28.38 -0.36 3.81
N TRP A 76 -29.40 0.50 3.82
CA TRP A 76 -29.92 1.21 2.65
C TRP A 76 -28.92 2.18 1.97
N ARG A 77 -27.77 2.50 2.59
CA ARG A 77 -26.81 3.51 2.10
C ARG A 77 -25.53 2.93 1.51
N TYR A 78 -24.85 2.05 2.25
CA TYR A 78 -23.56 1.48 1.82
C TYR A 78 -23.66 -0.03 1.65
N SER A 79 -23.11 -0.54 0.55
CA SER A 79 -23.17 -1.97 0.25
C SER A 79 -22.11 -2.76 0.99
N THR A 80 -20.90 -2.22 1.05
CA THR A 80 -19.75 -2.89 1.68
C THR A 80 -18.67 -1.87 2.05
N ILE A 81 -17.74 -2.29 2.89
CA ILE A 81 -16.53 -1.56 3.27
C ILE A 81 -15.34 -2.51 3.14
N TRP A 82 -14.27 -1.98 2.55
CA TRP A 82 -12.98 -2.63 2.48
C TRP A 82 -11.97 -1.81 3.25
N GLY A 83 -11.11 -2.48 4.01
CA GLY A 83 -9.99 -1.83 4.66
C GLY A 83 -8.68 -2.54 4.34
N ARG A 84 -7.63 -1.74 4.19
CA ARG A 84 -6.24 -2.19 4.31
C ARG A 84 -5.64 -1.45 5.48
N HIS A 85 -4.78 -2.10 6.25
CA HIS A 85 -4.06 -1.42 7.30
C HIS A 85 -2.62 -1.86 7.39
N PHE A 86 -1.76 -0.90 7.69
CA PHE A 86 -0.38 -1.10 8.12
C PHE A 86 -0.32 -0.91 9.64
N ASN A 87 0.42 -1.76 10.34
CA ASN A 87 0.69 -1.63 11.78
C ASN A 87 2.17 -1.34 11.97
N GLU A 88 2.52 -0.26 12.67
CA GLU A 88 3.91 0.04 13.05
C GLU A 88 4.51 -1.15 13.81
N GLY A 89 5.56 -1.74 13.22
CA GLY A 89 6.21 -2.97 13.69
C GLY A 89 5.81 -4.24 12.92
N GLY A 90 4.89 -4.14 11.96
CA GLY A 90 4.71 -5.13 10.89
C GLY A 90 5.47 -4.74 9.63
N ASP A 91 5.57 -5.68 8.69
CA ASP A 91 6.28 -5.54 7.41
C ASP A 91 5.34 -5.49 6.20
N GLN A 92 4.05 -5.70 6.43
CA GLN A 92 3.06 -5.97 5.38
C GLN A 92 1.70 -5.40 5.74
N ASP A 93 1.00 -4.88 4.74
CA ASP A 93 -0.41 -4.52 4.88
C ASP A 93 -1.30 -5.74 5.04
N VAL A 94 -2.39 -5.57 5.79
CA VAL A 94 -3.44 -6.57 5.95
C VAL A 94 -4.75 -6.02 5.39
N ILE A 95 -5.39 -6.79 4.51
CA ILE A 95 -6.70 -6.47 3.94
C ILE A 95 -7.82 -7.21 4.68
N TRP A 96 -8.97 -6.56 4.79
CA TRP A 96 -10.20 -7.10 5.37
C TRP A 96 -11.44 -6.50 4.71
N GLN A 97 -12.58 -7.17 4.90
CA GLN A 97 -13.90 -6.75 4.42
C GLN A 97 -14.89 -6.78 5.58
N GLU A 98 -15.74 -5.74 5.67
CA GLU A 98 -16.92 -5.61 6.56
C GLU A 98 -16.70 -5.67 8.07
N ASN A 99 -15.70 -6.38 8.58
CA ASN A 99 -15.42 -6.46 10.00
C ASN A 99 -13.91 -6.41 10.24
N VAL A 100 -13.44 -5.29 10.81
CA VAL A 100 -12.03 -5.09 11.13
C VAL A 100 -11.53 -6.03 12.23
N ASN A 101 -12.39 -6.56 13.11
CA ASN A 101 -12.01 -7.38 14.25
C ASN A 101 -12.08 -8.88 13.94
N ASP A 102 -13.24 -9.34 13.46
CA ASP A 102 -13.57 -10.76 13.31
C ASP A 102 -13.80 -11.19 11.85
N GLY A 103 -13.62 -10.27 10.90
CA GLY A 103 -13.70 -10.57 9.48
C GLY A 103 -12.50 -11.39 8.97
N PRO A 104 -12.62 -12.02 7.78
CA PRO A 104 -11.48 -12.68 7.16
C PRO A 104 -10.40 -11.63 6.85
N ARG A 105 -9.24 -11.81 7.46
CA ARG A 105 -8.04 -11.01 7.22
C ARG A 105 -7.00 -11.83 6.49
N ARG A 106 -6.13 -11.15 5.76
CA ARG A 106 -4.97 -11.75 5.06
C ARG A 106 -4.01 -10.67 4.64
N PHE A 107 -2.78 -11.06 4.30
CA PHE A 107 -1.82 -10.13 3.72
C PHE A 107 -2.34 -9.55 2.41
N CYS A 108 -2.19 -8.25 2.25
CA CYS A 108 -2.50 -7.56 1.00
C CYS A 108 -1.34 -7.72 0.02
N ARG A 109 -1.67 -7.90 -1.26
CA ARG A 109 -0.71 -8.01 -2.35
C ARG A 109 -0.92 -6.88 -3.36
N TYR A 110 0.18 -6.40 -3.91
CA TYR A 110 0.21 -5.31 -4.88
C TYR A 110 0.81 -5.77 -6.20
N GLY A 111 0.24 -5.26 -7.30
CA GLY A 111 0.63 -5.59 -8.67
C GLY A 111 1.57 -4.57 -9.28
N PHE A 112 2.39 -5.06 -10.21
CA PHE A 112 3.19 -4.27 -11.15
C PHE A 112 3.21 -4.97 -12.51
N ASP A 113 3.39 -4.21 -13.59
CA ASP A 113 3.47 -4.70 -14.98
C ASP A 113 4.78 -4.32 -15.69
N GLU A 114 5.61 -3.52 -15.02
CA GLU A 114 6.91 -3.09 -15.51
C GLU A 114 7.91 -2.96 -14.36
N VAL A 115 9.16 -3.34 -14.63
CA VAL A 115 10.31 -3.12 -13.74
C VAL A 115 11.32 -2.25 -14.47
N ARG A 116 11.83 -1.21 -13.81
CA ARG A 116 13.00 -0.45 -14.26
C ARG A 116 14.13 -0.60 -13.27
N VAL A 117 15.34 -0.75 -13.78
CA VAL A 117 16.54 -0.91 -12.96
C VAL A 117 17.66 -0.01 -13.49
N THR A 118 18.28 0.75 -12.61
CA THR A 118 19.58 1.40 -12.87
C THR A 118 20.66 0.54 -12.23
N THR A 119 21.74 0.29 -12.97
CA THR A 119 22.86 -0.53 -12.51
C THR A 119 24.16 0.28 -12.49
N VAL A 120 25.05 -0.03 -11.54
CA VAL A 120 26.31 0.69 -11.34
C VAL A 120 27.31 0.49 -12.48
N ASP A 121 27.29 -0.68 -13.13
CA ASP A 121 28.18 -1.03 -14.24
C ASP A 121 27.53 -0.82 -15.62
N GLY A 122 26.29 -0.33 -15.64
CA GLY A 122 25.50 -0.12 -16.84
C GLY A 122 25.13 -1.39 -17.60
N ARG A 123 25.31 -2.59 -17.03
CA ARG A 123 24.89 -3.87 -17.62
C ARG A 123 23.47 -4.23 -17.19
N PRO A 124 22.72 -5.04 -17.96
CA PRO A 124 21.39 -5.44 -17.54
C PRO A 124 21.48 -6.31 -16.27
N PRO A 125 20.48 -6.24 -15.38
CA PRO A 125 20.42 -7.12 -14.22
C PRO A 125 20.41 -8.59 -14.65
N THR A 126 21.14 -9.43 -13.92
CA THR A 126 21.17 -10.89 -14.09
C THR A 126 20.55 -11.50 -12.83
N PRO A 127 19.77 -12.61 -12.89
CA PRO A 127 18.94 -13.18 -13.97
C PRO A 127 17.56 -12.47 -14.09
N PRO A 128 16.75 -12.74 -15.15
CA PRO A 128 16.83 -13.80 -16.17
C PRO A 128 17.40 -13.30 -17.50
N GLU A 129 17.56 -14.21 -18.48
CA GLU A 129 17.68 -13.92 -19.92
C GLU A 129 16.45 -13.16 -20.50
N ALA A 130 15.73 -12.44 -19.66
CA ALA A 130 14.58 -11.64 -20.03
C ALA A 130 15.05 -10.48 -20.94
N PRO A 131 14.19 -10.04 -21.89
CA PRO A 131 14.55 -9.06 -22.90
C PRO A 131 14.61 -7.65 -22.32
N TRP A 132 15.56 -7.39 -21.41
CA TRP A 132 15.81 -6.06 -20.86
C TRP A 132 16.07 -5.05 -21.99
N GLN A 133 15.29 -3.99 -22.01
CA GLN A 133 15.39 -2.91 -22.97
C GLN A 133 16.17 -1.75 -22.35
N ARG A 134 17.30 -1.39 -22.94
CA ARG A 134 18.04 -0.18 -22.55
C ARG A 134 17.20 1.06 -22.87
N ARG A 135 17.09 1.98 -21.93
CA ARG A 135 16.42 3.28 -22.09
C ARG A 135 17.44 4.41 -22.32
N PRO A 136 17.02 5.55 -22.89
CA PRO A 136 17.91 6.70 -23.13
C PRO A 136 18.51 7.29 -21.86
N ASP A 137 17.84 7.15 -20.71
CA ASP A 137 18.33 7.59 -19.39
C ASP A 137 19.37 6.61 -18.79
N GLY A 138 19.75 5.57 -19.52
CA GLY A 138 20.72 4.57 -19.09
C GLY A 138 20.12 3.41 -18.29
N SER A 139 18.86 3.50 -17.86
CA SER A 139 18.16 2.43 -17.14
C SER A 139 17.80 1.24 -18.05
N TRP A 140 17.49 0.12 -17.42
CA TRP A 140 17.01 -1.09 -18.06
C TRP A 140 15.55 -1.31 -17.71
N ARG A 141 14.73 -1.59 -18.72
CA ARG A 141 13.28 -1.81 -18.59
C ARG A 141 12.95 -3.26 -18.91
N LEU A 142 12.07 -3.85 -18.11
CA LEU A 142 11.46 -5.14 -18.38
C LEU A 142 9.94 -5.06 -18.21
N GLU A 143 9.21 -5.46 -19.23
CA GLU A 143 7.76 -5.69 -19.12
C GLU A 143 7.54 -7.08 -18.51
N VAL A 144 6.94 -7.12 -17.32
CA VAL A 144 6.68 -8.35 -16.59
C VAL A 144 5.51 -8.11 -15.64
N ALA A 145 4.50 -8.96 -15.75
CA ALA A 145 3.44 -9.01 -14.75
C ALA A 145 3.99 -9.66 -13.47
N GLY A 146 3.90 -8.95 -12.36
CA GLY A 146 4.37 -9.42 -11.08
C GLY A 146 3.59 -8.83 -9.93
N SER A 147 3.97 -9.24 -8.73
CA SER A 147 3.34 -8.77 -7.50
C SER A 147 4.25 -8.89 -6.30
N TYR A 148 3.97 -8.15 -5.24
CA TYR A 148 4.70 -8.24 -3.98
C TYR A 148 3.77 -7.91 -2.81
N ARG A 149 4.28 -8.14 -1.59
CA ARG A 149 3.69 -7.62 -0.35
C ARG A 149 4.64 -6.59 0.22
N THR A 150 4.10 -5.59 0.90
CA THR A 150 4.87 -4.55 1.59
C THR A 150 3.94 -3.83 2.56
N GLY A 151 4.52 -3.10 3.50
CA GLY A 151 3.83 -2.20 4.39
C GLY A 151 3.72 -0.80 3.79
N ASN A 152 2.53 -0.21 3.86
CA ASN A 152 2.31 1.16 3.42
C ASN A 152 2.20 2.11 4.61
N ASP A 153 3.32 2.35 5.30
CA ASP A 153 3.36 3.36 6.36
C ASP A 153 3.20 4.76 5.79
N ARG A 154 2.12 5.46 6.15
CA ARG A 154 1.87 6.85 5.75
C ARG A 154 2.05 7.82 6.90
N SER A 155 2.82 7.42 7.92
CA SER A 155 3.21 8.32 9.00
C SER A 155 3.86 9.59 8.45
N ALA A 156 3.53 10.73 9.06
CA ALA A 156 4.06 12.05 8.74
C ALA A 156 3.99 12.96 9.96
N ASP A 157 4.73 14.07 9.95
CA ASP A 157 4.75 15.07 11.01
C ASP A 157 3.51 15.98 10.99
N VAL A 158 2.33 15.38 11.14
CA VAL A 158 1.01 16.05 11.22
C VAL A 158 0.45 16.06 12.64
N GLY A 159 1.16 15.44 13.59
CA GLY A 159 0.77 15.32 14.99
C GLY A 159 -0.33 14.27 15.26
N PRO A 160 -0.70 14.10 16.54
CA PRO A 160 -1.55 13.00 16.99
C PRO A 160 -3.06 13.20 16.79
N CYS A 161 -3.49 14.36 16.27
CA CYS A 161 -4.90 14.74 16.10
C CYS A 161 -5.14 15.37 14.73
N ALA A 162 -4.51 14.82 13.69
CA ALA A 162 -4.62 15.36 12.34
C ALA A 162 -6.05 15.20 11.80
N THR A 163 -6.46 16.16 10.98
CA THR A 163 -7.81 16.26 10.40
C THR A 163 -7.69 16.49 8.89
N PRO A 164 -8.79 16.42 8.11
CA PRO A 164 -8.76 16.78 6.69
C PRO A 164 -8.29 18.22 6.41
N THR A 165 -8.29 19.09 7.41
CA THR A 165 -7.85 20.48 7.30
C THR A 165 -6.47 20.73 7.91
N THR A 166 -5.78 19.68 8.37
CA THR A 166 -4.42 19.81 8.88
C THR A 166 -3.46 20.06 7.73
N ASP A 167 -2.67 21.12 7.83
CA ASP A 167 -1.66 21.47 6.82
C ASP A 167 -0.64 20.35 6.69
N LEU A 168 -0.35 19.98 5.45
CA LEU A 168 0.69 19.00 5.13
C LEU A 168 1.99 19.73 4.84
N GLN A 169 3.09 19.21 5.38
CA GLN A 169 4.41 19.62 4.93
C GLN A 169 4.56 19.24 3.46
N ASP A 170 5.21 20.12 2.68
CA ASP A 170 5.57 19.80 1.31
C ASP A 170 6.45 18.54 1.31
N PRO A 171 6.17 17.56 0.44
CA PRO A 171 6.99 16.36 0.37
C PRO A 171 8.42 16.73 -0.04
N ASP A 172 9.39 15.98 0.47
CA ASP A 172 10.77 16.03 0.00
C ASP A 172 10.80 15.92 -1.54
N PRO A 173 11.57 16.77 -2.25
CA PRO A 173 11.75 16.66 -3.70
C PRO A 173 12.04 15.24 -4.21
N ASP A 174 12.79 14.43 -3.46
CA ASP A 174 13.12 13.05 -3.82
C ASP A 174 11.93 12.09 -3.67
N ALA A 175 10.92 12.49 -2.90
CA ALA A 175 9.67 11.77 -2.69
C ALA A 175 8.58 12.17 -3.71
N LEU A 176 8.73 13.32 -4.42
CA LEU A 176 7.76 13.78 -5.43
C LEU A 176 7.38 12.74 -6.49
N PRO A 177 8.32 11.95 -7.06
CA PRO A 177 7.96 10.92 -8.05
C PRO A 177 7.10 9.79 -7.49
N LEU A 178 7.06 9.64 -6.16
CA LEU A 178 6.32 8.64 -5.40
C LEU A 178 5.10 9.24 -4.71
N SER A 179 4.83 10.54 -4.88
CA SER A 179 3.64 11.17 -4.36
C SER A 179 2.40 10.56 -5.00
N THR A 180 1.73 9.67 -4.27
CA THR A 180 0.36 9.30 -4.53
C THR A 180 -0.56 10.40 -3.98
N PRO A 181 -1.85 10.42 -4.38
CA PRO A 181 -2.86 11.20 -3.66
C PRO A 181 -2.87 10.91 -2.13
N THR A 182 -2.34 9.76 -1.73
CA THR A 182 -2.25 9.26 -0.35
C THR A 182 -0.88 9.49 0.34
N THR A 183 0.00 10.33 -0.22
CA THR A 183 1.34 10.69 0.31
C THR A 183 2.36 9.53 0.27
N PRO A 184 3.64 9.76 -0.09
CA PRO A 184 4.63 8.67 -0.15
C PRO A 184 4.88 8.07 1.24
N THR A 185 5.26 6.79 1.28
CA THR A 185 5.65 6.15 2.54
C THR A 185 6.96 6.76 3.02
N ILE A 186 7.03 7.18 4.27
CA ILE A 186 8.28 7.63 4.89
C ILE A 186 9.11 6.43 5.41
N GLY A 187 8.48 5.25 5.57
CA GLY A 187 9.10 4.04 6.08
C GLY A 187 9.79 3.16 5.03
N ASP A 188 10.89 2.52 5.45
CA ASP A 188 11.82 1.68 4.68
C ASP A 188 11.32 0.21 4.50
N GLU A 189 10.01 -0.06 4.48
CA GLU A 189 9.53 -1.44 4.51
C GLU A 189 9.91 -2.21 3.23
N GLU A 190 10.72 -3.25 3.40
CA GLU A 190 11.16 -4.10 2.30
C GLU A 190 9.96 -4.79 1.61
N THR A 191 10.12 -5.11 0.34
CA THR A 191 9.14 -5.96 -0.32
C THR A 191 9.31 -7.40 0.16
N THR A 192 8.22 -8.05 0.56
CA THR A 192 8.22 -9.46 0.86
C THR A 192 7.45 -10.25 -0.20
N ALA A 193 7.77 -11.55 -0.32
CA ALA A 193 7.07 -12.50 -1.19
C ALA A 193 6.82 -12.00 -2.63
N ILE A 194 7.84 -11.38 -3.22
CA ILE A 194 7.82 -10.89 -4.60
C ILE A 194 7.70 -12.06 -5.60
N ASP A 195 6.83 -11.88 -6.58
CA ASP A 195 6.68 -12.74 -7.74
C ASP A 195 6.88 -11.92 -9.03
N PRO A 196 7.59 -12.47 -10.04
CA PRO A 196 8.30 -13.75 -9.99
C PRO A 196 9.49 -13.73 -9.00
N PRO A 197 9.81 -14.86 -8.32
CA PRO A 197 10.78 -14.88 -7.21
C PRO A 197 12.19 -14.43 -7.55
N TRP A 198 12.60 -14.53 -8.82
CA TRP A 198 13.93 -14.10 -9.24
C TRP A 198 14.14 -12.59 -9.05
N LEU A 199 13.07 -11.78 -9.01
CA LEU A 199 13.16 -10.34 -8.75
C LEU A 199 13.71 -10.01 -7.36
N ALA A 200 13.55 -10.92 -6.39
CA ALA A 200 14.13 -10.74 -5.05
C ALA A 200 15.66 -10.60 -5.08
N ALA A 201 16.33 -11.17 -6.09
CA ALA A 201 17.77 -11.06 -6.24
C ALA A 201 18.23 -9.63 -6.60
N LEU A 202 17.34 -8.76 -7.09
CA LEU A 202 17.69 -7.40 -7.48
C LEU A 202 18.10 -6.54 -6.28
N THR A 203 17.58 -6.81 -5.09
CA THR A 203 18.00 -6.15 -3.84
C THR A 203 19.02 -6.98 -3.04
N GLY A 204 19.46 -8.14 -3.56
CA GLY A 204 20.45 -8.99 -2.90
C GLY A 204 21.85 -8.35 -2.89
N GLY A 205 22.70 -8.77 -1.95
CA GLY A 205 24.04 -8.19 -1.74
C GLY A 205 25.04 -8.33 -2.90
N GLU A 206 24.77 -9.22 -3.86
CA GLU A 206 25.56 -9.37 -5.10
C GLU A 206 24.99 -8.60 -6.30
N SER A 207 23.88 -7.87 -6.10
CA SER A 207 23.21 -7.13 -7.18
C SER A 207 24.03 -5.92 -7.61
N ALA A 208 24.12 -5.71 -8.93
CA ALA A 208 24.64 -4.47 -9.51
C ALA A 208 23.60 -3.34 -9.56
N ALA A 209 22.36 -3.58 -9.13
CA ALA A 209 21.32 -2.57 -9.10
C ALA A 209 21.62 -1.50 -8.05
N SER A 210 21.40 -0.23 -8.42
CA SER A 210 21.43 0.91 -7.49
C SER A 210 20.06 1.57 -7.32
N LEU A 211 19.14 1.33 -8.26
CA LEU A 211 17.76 1.80 -8.22
C LEU A 211 16.87 0.76 -8.90
N ILE A 212 15.76 0.43 -8.27
CA ILE A 212 14.72 -0.46 -8.79
C ILE A 212 13.39 0.28 -8.67
N GLU A 213 12.61 0.29 -9.73
CA GLU A 213 11.27 0.84 -9.77
C GLU A 213 10.29 -0.21 -10.28
N TYR A 214 9.27 -0.52 -9.47
CA TYR A 214 8.11 -1.28 -9.89
C TYR A 214 7.02 -0.31 -10.32
N ARG A 215 6.42 -0.58 -11.48
CA ARG A 215 5.43 0.31 -12.10
C ARG A 215 4.17 -0.47 -12.45
N TRP A 216 3.03 0.20 -12.31
CA TRP A 216 1.72 -0.32 -12.65
C TRP A 216 1.04 0.64 -13.61
N ARG A 217 0.73 0.18 -14.83
CA ARG A 217 0.05 0.97 -15.87
C ARG A 217 0.75 2.32 -16.10
N GLY A 218 2.08 2.30 -16.06
CA GLY A 218 2.95 3.47 -16.24
C GLY A 218 3.18 4.33 -14.98
N ARG A 219 2.44 4.12 -13.89
CA ARG A 219 2.63 4.80 -12.60
C ARG A 219 3.67 4.08 -11.74
N LEU A 220 4.53 4.83 -11.04
CA LEU A 220 5.44 4.25 -10.04
C LEU A 220 4.63 3.78 -8.83
N VAL A 221 4.81 2.52 -8.43
CA VAL A 221 4.12 1.92 -7.26
C VAL A 221 5.08 1.51 -6.17
N HIS A 222 6.35 1.26 -6.49
CA HIS A 222 7.39 1.03 -5.49
C HIS A 222 8.76 1.38 -6.04
N ARG A 223 9.62 1.88 -5.16
CA ARG A 223 11.02 2.19 -5.46
C ARG A 223 11.90 1.60 -4.36
N ALA A 224 12.95 0.91 -4.76
CA ALA A 224 14.07 0.55 -3.90
C ALA A 224 15.31 1.28 -4.42
N SER A 225 16.01 2.02 -3.57
CA SER A 225 17.25 2.73 -3.93
C SER A 225 18.36 2.40 -2.96
N PHE A 226 19.54 2.08 -3.49
CA PHE A 226 20.71 1.82 -2.68
C PHE A 226 21.33 3.15 -2.25
N GLN A 227 21.30 3.45 -0.95
CA GLN A 227 21.82 4.70 -0.42
C GLN A 227 22.84 4.43 0.68
N VAL A 228 23.74 5.40 0.85
CA VAL A 228 24.75 5.39 1.90
C VAL A 228 24.24 6.33 2.98
N MET A 229 23.64 5.77 4.04
CA MET A 229 23.18 6.56 5.18
C MET A 229 24.22 6.57 6.30
N GLU A 230 24.37 7.74 6.92
CA GLU A 230 25.12 7.89 8.16
C GLU A 230 24.15 7.70 9.33
N ARG A 231 24.16 6.52 9.96
CA ARG A 231 23.37 6.25 11.19
C ARG A 231 24.32 6.08 12.36
N TYR A 232 24.16 6.93 13.38
CA TYR A 232 24.77 6.76 14.71
C TYR A 232 26.27 6.32 14.68
N TYR A 233 27.09 6.97 13.85
CA TYR A 233 28.54 6.76 13.66
C TYR A 233 28.98 5.64 12.69
N GLU A 234 28.06 4.95 12.02
CA GLU A 234 28.39 3.98 10.99
C GLU A 234 27.76 4.37 9.65
N THR A 235 28.57 4.24 8.59
CA THR A 235 28.13 4.44 7.21
C THR A 235 27.90 3.08 6.58
N THR A 236 26.71 2.53 6.76
CA THR A 236 26.34 1.25 6.15
C THR A 236 25.48 1.51 4.92
N PRO A 237 25.90 1.03 3.74
CA PRO A 237 25.07 1.12 2.56
C PRO A 237 23.88 0.16 2.70
N ASP A 238 22.67 0.66 2.43
CA ASP A 238 21.44 -0.10 2.60
C ASP A 238 20.40 0.23 1.52
N TRP A 239 19.44 -0.65 1.34
CA TRP A 239 18.30 -0.43 0.45
C TRP A 239 17.22 0.37 1.17
N HIS A 240 16.86 1.50 0.57
CA HIS A 240 15.72 2.29 1.01
C HIS A 240 14.52 1.97 0.14
N HIS A 241 13.45 1.51 0.78
CA HIS A 241 12.21 1.14 0.14
C HIS A 241 11.18 2.24 0.33
N ARG A 242 10.45 2.56 -0.74
CA ARG A 242 9.34 3.50 -0.71
C ARG A 242 8.21 2.97 -1.58
N SER A 243 7.01 2.86 -1.01
CA SER A 243 5.82 2.41 -1.72
C SER A 243 4.84 3.56 -2.00
N ALA A 244 4.18 3.42 -3.13
CA ALA A 244 3.10 4.23 -3.66
C ALA A 244 1.90 3.32 -3.99
N ASP A 245 1.76 2.20 -3.27
CA ASP A 245 0.66 1.26 -3.45
C ASP A 245 -0.67 1.84 -3.02
N HIS A 246 -1.69 1.44 -3.77
CA HIS A 246 -3.04 1.92 -3.57
C HIS A 246 -4.06 0.85 -4.03
N TRP A 247 -5.34 1.15 -3.90
CA TRP A 247 -6.41 0.21 -4.24
C TRP A 247 -6.47 -0.19 -5.73
N ASP A 248 -5.89 0.58 -6.64
CA ASP A 248 -5.88 0.30 -8.08
C ASP A 248 -4.83 -0.74 -8.51
N ASN A 249 -3.85 -1.03 -7.65
CA ASN A 249 -2.91 -2.13 -7.83
C ASN A 249 -3.03 -3.19 -6.73
N CYS A 250 -4.07 -3.14 -5.88
CA CYS A 250 -4.37 -4.21 -4.93
C CYS A 250 -4.86 -5.46 -5.68
N LEU A 251 -4.18 -6.60 -5.47
CA LEU A 251 -4.45 -7.88 -6.12
C LEU A 251 -5.16 -8.88 -5.21
N ASP A 252 -5.88 -8.40 -4.20
CA ASP A 252 -6.67 -9.25 -3.35
C ASP A 252 -7.80 -9.95 -4.13
N PRO A 253 -7.91 -11.30 -4.08
CA PRO A 253 -8.80 -12.01 -4.98
C PRO A 253 -10.30 -11.74 -4.72
N ASP A 254 -10.72 -11.50 -3.48
CA ASP A 254 -12.13 -11.21 -3.20
C ASP A 254 -12.47 -9.77 -3.58
N PHE A 255 -11.55 -8.83 -3.31
CA PHE A 255 -11.68 -7.44 -3.75
C PHE A 255 -11.76 -7.32 -5.28
N LEU A 256 -10.91 -8.05 -6.01
CA LEU A 256 -10.92 -8.08 -7.48
C LEU A 256 -12.22 -8.68 -8.03
N ARG A 257 -12.74 -9.75 -7.41
CA ARG A 257 -14.06 -10.32 -7.77
C ARG A 257 -15.18 -9.31 -7.50
N PHE A 258 -15.13 -8.63 -6.35
CA PHE A 258 -16.13 -7.63 -5.98
C PHE A 258 -16.15 -6.44 -6.96
N THR A 259 -14.98 -5.96 -7.37
CA THR A 259 -14.86 -4.84 -8.32
C THR A 259 -14.99 -5.26 -9.79
N GLY A 260 -15.07 -6.56 -10.08
CA GLY A 260 -15.14 -7.10 -11.44
C GLY A 260 -13.81 -7.08 -12.21
N ALA A 261 -12.69 -6.80 -11.53
CA ALA A 261 -11.35 -6.71 -12.12
C ALA A 261 -10.60 -8.05 -12.08
N THR A 262 -11.28 -9.14 -12.43
CA THR A 262 -10.73 -10.51 -12.32
C THR A 262 -9.62 -10.82 -13.32
N ASP A 263 -9.44 -9.98 -14.34
CA ASP A 263 -8.33 -10.01 -15.28
C ASP A 263 -6.97 -9.72 -14.62
N LEU A 264 -6.98 -9.14 -13.41
CA LEU A 264 -5.79 -8.80 -12.64
C LEU A 264 -5.37 -9.88 -11.63
N LEU A 265 -6.08 -11.00 -11.56
CA LEU A 265 -5.76 -12.06 -10.62
C LEU A 265 -4.33 -12.60 -10.84
N ALA A 266 -3.57 -12.68 -9.75
CA ALA A 266 -2.30 -13.40 -9.76
C ALA A 266 -2.52 -14.91 -10.00
N ALA A 267 -1.44 -15.63 -10.28
CA ALA A 267 -1.51 -17.07 -10.43
C ALA A 267 -2.02 -17.73 -9.13
N GLU A 268 -2.86 -18.76 -9.24
CA GLU A 268 -3.46 -19.45 -8.08
C GLU A 268 -2.42 -19.88 -7.04
N LYS A 269 -1.28 -20.42 -7.49
CA LYS A 269 -0.14 -20.80 -6.64
C LYS A 269 0.38 -19.67 -5.76
N THR A 270 0.28 -18.42 -6.20
CA THR A 270 0.69 -17.24 -5.42
C THR A 270 -0.26 -17.05 -4.23
N TYR A 271 -1.57 -17.13 -4.47
CA TYR A 271 -2.56 -17.02 -3.41
C TYR A 271 -2.53 -18.19 -2.44
N GLU A 272 -2.24 -19.41 -2.91
CA GLU A 272 -2.04 -20.55 -2.02
C GLU A 272 -0.86 -20.37 -1.06
N ARG A 273 0.25 -19.81 -1.55
CA ARG A 273 1.42 -19.48 -0.73
C ARG A 273 1.07 -18.40 0.29
N ASP A 274 0.41 -17.33 -0.13
CA ASP A 274 0.02 -16.23 0.75
C ASP A 274 -0.94 -16.69 1.85
N ARG A 275 -1.88 -17.61 1.54
CA ARG A 275 -2.76 -18.22 2.54
C ARG A 275 -1.96 -19.03 3.58
N ARG A 276 -0.99 -19.84 3.14
CA ARG A 276 -0.13 -20.60 4.07
C ARG A 276 0.70 -19.69 4.96
N ASP A 277 1.24 -18.61 4.39
CA ASP A 277 2.04 -17.63 5.14
C ASP A 277 1.16 -16.92 6.19
N TRP A 278 -0.08 -16.57 5.84
CA TRP A 278 -1.04 -16.01 6.78
C TRP A 278 -1.39 -16.99 7.90
N GLU A 279 -1.73 -18.23 7.58
CA GLU A 279 -2.05 -19.27 8.57
C GLU A 279 -0.87 -19.58 9.52
N ALA A 280 0.37 -19.38 9.04
CA ALA A 280 1.58 -19.53 9.85
C ALA A 280 1.92 -18.29 10.71
N ALA A 281 1.31 -17.13 10.45
CA ALA A 281 1.57 -15.88 11.16
C ALA A 281 0.93 -15.88 12.57
N THR A 282 1.52 -16.64 13.49
CA THR A 282 1.01 -16.85 14.86
C THR A 282 0.85 -15.58 15.70
N TRP A 283 1.51 -14.48 15.33
CA TRP A 283 1.41 -13.19 16.01
C TRP A 283 0.07 -12.49 15.78
N TYR A 284 -0.66 -12.86 14.71
CA TYR A 284 -1.94 -12.26 14.38
C TYR A 284 -3.13 -12.93 15.10
N HIS A 285 -3.00 -14.22 15.45
CA HIS A 285 -4.06 -15.03 16.05
C HIS A 285 -4.07 -15.02 17.60
N ARG A 286 -3.10 -14.37 18.23
CA ARG A 286 -3.08 -14.21 19.70
C ARG A 286 -3.84 -12.92 20.08
N ARG A 287 -5.16 -12.99 20.06
CA ARG A 287 -6.03 -12.08 20.82
C ARG A 287 -6.81 -12.88 21.85
#